data_AF-A0A2X5PKM4-F1
#
_entry.id   AF-A0A2X5PKM4-F1
#
_cell.length_a   1.000
_cell.length_b   1.000
_cell.length_c   1.000
_cell.angle_alpha   90.00
_cell.angle_beta   90.00
_cell.angle_gamma   90.00
#
_symmetry.space_group_name_H-M   'P 1'
#
loop_
_entity.id
_entity.type
_entity.pdbx_description
1 polymer ?
#
loop_
_entity_poly.entity_id
_entity_poly.type
_entity_poly.pdbx_seq_one_letter_code
_entity_poly.pdbx_strand_id
1 'polypeptide(L)'
;MKHQAEVPPGVAALPATAVPKTPPPVLTRPRRRHPVAGRIFRRLFAGASGILLLLCGWQIVALNSSDFPTPWQTWQAAIPVFAHPFYIAGPNDQGIGWNVLASLNAWRSGLGWRRWWVSRSGF
;
A
#
# COMPACT_ATOMS: atom_id res chain seq x y z
N MET A 1 -13.46 10.22 95.47
CA MET A 1 -13.22 10.56 94.05
C MET A 1 -12.46 9.43 93.38
N LYS A 2 -13.09 8.80 92.38
CA LYS A 2 -12.54 8.04 91.24
C LYS A 2 -13.56 6.97 90.86
N HIS A 3 -14.50 7.39 90.01
CA HIS A 3 -15.30 6.50 89.20
C HIS A 3 -14.35 5.76 88.25
N GLN A 4 -14.33 4.43 88.30
CA GLN A 4 -13.69 3.63 87.27
C GLN A 4 -14.77 2.71 86.69
N ALA A 5 -15.30 3.13 85.55
CA ALA A 5 -16.14 2.31 84.69
C ALA A 5 -15.24 1.22 84.07
N GLU A 6 -15.43 -0.03 84.48
CA GLU A 6 -14.84 -1.17 83.80
C GLU A 6 -15.72 -1.48 82.58
N VAL A 7 -15.24 -1.03 81.42
CA VAL A 7 -15.77 -1.37 80.10
C VAL A 7 -15.53 -2.85 79.86
N PRO A 8 -16.57 -3.68 79.58
CA PRO A 8 -16.32 -5.06 79.19
C PRO A 8 -15.58 -5.07 77.83
N PRO A 9 -14.46 -5.81 77.71
CA PRO A 9 -13.73 -5.90 76.46
C PRO A 9 -14.47 -6.81 75.49
N GLY A 10 -14.56 -6.35 74.25
CA GLY A 10 -14.61 -7.24 73.10
C GLY A 10 -15.95 -7.92 72.87
N VAL A 11 -16.89 -7.18 72.28
CA VAL A 11 -17.75 -7.79 71.27
C VAL A 11 -16.79 -8.33 70.20
N ALA A 12 -16.59 -9.64 70.21
CA ALA A 12 -15.86 -10.34 69.17
C ALA A 12 -16.54 -9.98 67.84
N ALA A 13 -15.92 -9.06 67.11
CA ALA A 13 -16.26 -8.81 65.72
C ALA A 13 -16.04 -10.14 65.01
N LEU A 14 -17.15 -10.80 64.65
CA LEU A 14 -17.16 -11.94 63.76
C LEU A 14 -16.25 -11.61 62.57
N PRO A 15 -15.36 -12.50 62.13
CA PRO A 15 -14.57 -12.24 60.95
C PRO A 15 -15.55 -12.01 59.82
N ALA A 16 -15.59 -10.78 59.29
CA ALA A 16 -16.29 -10.48 58.07
C ALA A 16 -15.61 -11.33 56.99
N THR A 17 -16.24 -12.47 56.66
CA THR A 17 -15.84 -13.32 55.55
C THR A 17 -15.74 -12.42 54.33
N ALA A 18 -14.52 -12.10 53.91
CA ALA A 18 -14.27 -11.34 52.71
C ALA A 18 -14.85 -12.15 51.55
N VAL A 19 -16.01 -11.72 51.03
CA VAL A 19 -16.59 -12.30 49.83
C VAL A 19 -15.55 -12.13 48.72
N PRO A 20 -15.12 -13.22 48.05
CA PRO A 20 -14.20 -13.09 46.92
C PRO A 20 -14.89 -12.20 45.88
N LYS A 21 -14.34 -11.01 45.63
CA LYS A 21 -14.76 -10.21 44.47
C LYS A 21 -14.24 -10.92 43.23
N THR A 22 -15.07 -11.78 42.66
CA THR A 22 -14.80 -12.41 41.36
C THR A 22 -14.67 -11.31 40.31
N PRO A 23 -13.55 -11.20 39.58
CA PRO A 23 -13.45 -10.26 38.47
C PRO A 23 -14.53 -10.56 37.44
N PRO A 24 -15.18 -9.55 36.83
CA PRO A 24 -16.12 -9.80 35.76
C PRO A 24 -15.41 -10.53 34.62
N PRO A 25 -16.08 -11.49 33.95
CA PRO A 25 -15.50 -12.19 32.82
C PRO A 25 -15.20 -11.17 31.74
N VAL A 26 -13.92 -11.01 31.40
CA VAL A 26 -13.49 -10.19 30.28
C VAL A 26 -14.00 -10.88 29.02
N LEU A 27 -15.08 -10.35 28.44
CA LEU A 27 -15.53 -10.77 27.12
C LEU A 27 -14.44 -10.40 26.11
N THR A 28 -13.57 -11.35 25.78
CA THR A 28 -12.65 -11.21 24.66
C THR A 28 -13.46 -11.06 23.38
N ARG A 29 -13.67 -9.81 22.95
CA ARG A 29 -14.30 -9.50 21.66
C ARG A 29 -13.49 -10.22 20.58
N PRO A 30 -14.10 -11.10 19.76
CA PRO A 30 -13.36 -11.79 18.73
C PRO A 30 -12.76 -10.75 17.80
N ARG A 31 -11.42 -10.73 17.71
CA ARG A 31 -10.68 -9.86 16.81
C ARG A 31 -11.08 -10.26 15.40
N ARG A 32 -12.03 -9.54 14.79
CA ARG A 32 -12.45 -9.73 13.39
C ARG A 32 -11.19 -9.65 12.53
N ARG A 33 -10.70 -10.80 12.09
CA ARG A 33 -9.63 -10.89 11.11
C ARG A 33 -10.22 -10.36 9.81
N HIS A 34 -9.89 -9.12 9.45
CA HIS A 34 -10.22 -8.62 8.12
C HIS A 34 -9.42 -9.46 7.13
N PRO A 35 -10.06 -10.29 6.29
CA PRO A 35 -9.34 -11.18 5.39
C PRO A 35 -8.49 -10.32 4.46
N VAL A 36 -7.18 -10.53 4.49
CA VAL A 36 -6.22 -9.83 3.63
C VAL A 36 -6.62 -9.96 2.17
N ALA A 37 -7.15 -11.12 1.78
CA ALA A 37 -7.75 -11.40 0.47
C ALA A 37 -8.80 -10.36 0.06
N GLY A 38 -9.74 -9.99 0.95
CA GLY A 38 -10.76 -8.99 0.63
C GLY A 38 -10.20 -7.57 0.47
N ARG A 39 -9.06 -7.25 1.10
CA ARG A 39 -8.35 -5.96 0.86
C ARG A 39 -7.63 -5.97 -0.48
N ILE A 40 -6.94 -7.06 -0.83
CA ILE A 40 -6.26 -7.20 -2.11
C ILE A 40 -7.27 -7.15 -3.26
N PHE A 41 -8.36 -7.92 -3.16
CA PHE A 41 -9.42 -7.93 -4.16
C PHE A 41 -9.98 -6.53 -4.42
N ARG A 42 -10.34 -5.77 -3.38
CA ARG A 42 -10.85 -4.40 -3.55
C ARG A 42 -9.84 -3.45 -4.21
N ARG A 43 -8.55 -3.59 -3.92
CA ARG A 43 -7.50 -2.77 -4.55
C ARG A 43 -7.32 -3.11 -6.03
N LEU A 44 -7.26 -4.40 -6.36
CA LEU A 44 -7.16 -4.87 -7.73
C LEU A 44 -8.39 -4.49 -8.53
N PHE A 45 -9.58 -4.69 -7.96
CA PHE A 45 -10.85 -4.32 -8.57
C PHE A 45 -10.91 -2.81 -8.85
N ALA A 46 -10.55 -1.97 -7.88
CA ALA A 46 -10.53 -0.52 -8.07
C ALA A 46 -9.54 -0.08 -9.17
N GLY A 47 -8.35 -0.67 -9.20
CA GLY A 47 -7.36 -0.40 -10.26
C GLY A 47 -7.86 -0.86 -11.64
N ALA A 48 -8.35 -2.09 -11.72
CA ALA A 48 -8.86 -2.69 -12.95
C ALA A 48 -10.08 -1.93 -13.49
N SER A 49 -10.99 -1.46 -12.62
CA SER A 49 -12.14 -0.66 -13.05
C SER A 49 -11.71 0.66 -13.69
N GLY A 50 -10.66 1.30 -13.17
CA GLY A 50 -10.12 2.53 -13.78
C GLY A 50 -9.57 2.28 -15.19
N ILE A 51 -8.79 1.20 -15.36
CA ILE A 51 -8.26 0.81 -16.67
C ILE A 51 -9.42 0.46 -17.63
N LEU A 52 -10.42 -0.28 -17.16
CA LEU A 52 -11.57 -0.65 -17.97
C LEU A 52 -12.35 0.59 -18.44
N LEU A 53 -12.59 1.55 -17.55
CA LEU A 53 -13.24 2.82 -17.90
C LEU A 53 -12.45 3.61 -18.94
N LEU A 54 -11.12 3.67 -18.78
CA LEU A 54 -10.23 4.30 -19.75
C LEU A 54 -10.33 3.61 -21.12
N LEU A 55 -10.25 2.29 -21.17
CA LEU A 55 -10.35 1.52 -22.41
C LEU A 55 -11.72 1.69 -23.08
N CYS A 56 -12.80 1.72 -22.32
CA CYS A 56 -14.14 1.99 -22.85
C CYS A 56 -14.25 3.40 -23.43
N GLY A 57 -13.75 4.41 -22.71
CA GLY A 57 -13.75 5.79 -23.20
C GLY A 57 -12.93 5.95 -24.48
N TRP A 58 -11.72 5.38 -24.50
CA TRP A 58 -10.88 5.34 -25.69
C TRP A 58 -11.57 4.61 -26.85
N GLN A 59 -12.18 3.45 -26.61
CA GLN A 59 -12.90 2.72 -27.64
C GLN A 59 -14.02 3.57 -28.26
N ILE A 60 -14.80 4.29 -27.45
CA ILE A 60 -15.87 5.18 -27.94
C ILE A 60 -15.29 6.30 -28.82
N VAL A 61 -14.19 6.92 -28.40
CA VAL A 61 -13.53 7.98 -29.18
C VAL A 61 -12.98 7.44 -30.50
N ALA A 62 -12.32 6.28 -30.48
CA ALA A 62 -11.76 5.63 -31.66
C ALA A 62 -12.85 5.24 -32.68
N LEU A 63 -14.06 4.86 -32.23
CA LEU A 63 -15.18 4.59 -33.12
C LEU A 63 -15.70 5.85 -33.84
N ASN A 64 -15.49 7.03 -33.26
CA ASN A 64 -15.91 8.31 -33.84
C ASN A 64 -14.81 8.97 -34.70
N SER A 65 -13.62 8.37 -34.80
CA SER A 65 -12.47 8.94 -35.52
C SER A 65 -11.81 7.88 -36.38
N SER A 66 -11.93 8.00 -37.71
CA SER A 66 -11.36 7.03 -38.66
C SER A 66 -9.84 6.89 -38.58
N ASP A 67 -9.14 7.97 -38.19
CA ASP A 67 -7.67 7.99 -38.15
C ASP A 67 -7.09 7.58 -36.80
N PHE A 68 -7.92 7.30 -35.78
CA PHE A 68 -7.45 6.96 -34.44
C PHE A 68 -7.54 5.45 -34.19
N PRO A 69 -6.42 4.75 -33.96
CA PRO A 69 -6.45 3.31 -33.77
C PRO A 69 -7.18 2.94 -32.48
N THR A 70 -7.90 1.83 -32.52
CA THR A 70 -8.52 1.25 -31.33
C THR A 70 -7.45 0.77 -30.34
N PRO A 71 -7.78 0.65 -29.05
CA PRO A 71 -6.87 0.07 -28.05
C PRO A 71 -6.37 -1.32 -28.45
N TRP A 72 -7.22 -2.15 -29.09
CA TRP A 72 -6.84 -3.48 -29.55
C TRP A 72 -5.82 -3.44 -30.70
N GLN A 73 -6.03 -2.58 -31.69
CA GLN A 73 -5.06 -2.41 -32.78
C GLN A 73 -3.73 -1.85 -32.26
N THR A 74 -3.79 -0.90 -31.34
CA THR A 74 -2.59 -0.34 -30.69
C THR A 74 -1.82 -1.43 -29.94
N TRP A 75 -2.52 -2.31 -29.21
CA TRP A 75 -1.91 -3.46 -28.54
C TRP A 75 -1.22 -4.41 -29.52
N GLN A 76 -1.88 -4.75 -30.62
CA GLN A 76 -1.31 -5.61 -31.66
C GLN A 76 -0.06 -5.01 -32.30
N ALA A 77 -0.05 -3.69 -32.57
CA ALA A 77 1.11 -2.98 -33.08
C ALA A 77 2.25 -2.85 -32.05
N ALA A 78 1.91 -2.76 -30.76
CA ALA A 78 2.89 -2.67 -29.68
C ALA A 78 3.67 -3.97 -29.48
N ILE A 79 3.04 -5.14 -29.65
CA ILE A 79 3.68 -6.45 -29.46
C ILE A 79 5.01 -6.58 -30.23
N PRO A 80 5.06 -6.40 -31.57
CA PRO A 80 6.31 -6.58 -32.31
C PRO A 80 7.39 -5.57 -31.92
N VAL A 81 7.00 -4.33 -31.59
CA VAL A 81 7.93 -3.29 -31.13
C VAL A 81 8.59 -3.68 -29.80
N PHE A 82 7.82 -4.25 -28.89
CA PHE A 82 8.32 -4.67 -27.58
C PHE A 82 8.87 -6.10 -27.55
N ALA A 83 8.59 -6.94 -28.56
CA ALA A 83 9.10 -8.31 -28.63
C ALA A 83 10.62 -8.37 -28.81
N HIS A 84 11.19 -7.40 -29.54
CA HIS A 84 12.62 -7.29 -29.77
C HIS A 84 13.16 -5.95 -29.28
N PRO A 85 13.22 -5.69 -27.96
CA PRO A 85 13.55 -4.35 -27.46
C PRO A 85 14.98 -3.90 -27.80
N PHE A 86 15.90 -4.82 -28.12
CA PHE A 86 17.32 -4.53 -28.37
C PHE A 86 17.79 -4.91 -29.77
N TYR A 87 16.91 -4.97 -30.78
CA TYR A 87 17.35 -5.26 -32.15
C TYR A 87 18.24 -4.15 -32.72
N ILE A 88 19.06 -4.50 -33.72
CA ILE A 88 19.85 -3.56 -34.51
C ILE A 88 19.60 -3.95 -35.97
N ALA A 89 18.76 -3.18 -36.65
CA ALA A 89 18.38 -3.41 -38.06
C ALA A 89 19.09 -2.44 -39.02
N GLY A 90 19.66 -1.35 -38.49
CA GLY A 90 20.47 -0.41 -39.27
C GLY A 90 20.94 0.79 -38.45
N PRO A 91 21.54 1.80 -39.10
CA PRO A 91 22.01 3.02 -38.43
C PRO A 91 20.90 3.82 -37.72
N ASN A 92 19.69 3.87 -38.31
CA ASN A 92 18.53 4.59 -37.73
C ASN A 92 17.44 3.67 -37.17
N ASP A 93 17.51 2.36 -37.41
CA ASP A 93 16.53 1.38 -36.94
C ASP A 93 17.15 0.52 -35.84
N GLN A 94 17.02 1.00 -34.61
CA GLN A 94 17.44 0.29 -33.40
C GLN A 94 16.26 0.14 -32.45
N GLY A 95 16.25 -0.95 -31.70
CA GLY A 95 15.22 -1.21 -30.71
C GLY A 95 15.18 -0.13 -29.62
N ILE A 96 13.97 0.21 -29.17
CA ILE A 96 13.72 1.27 -28.18
C ILE A 96 14.40 0.99 -26.82
N GLY A 97 14.74 -0.26 -26.53
CA GLY A 97 15.38 -0.68 -25.29
C GLY A 97 16.73 -0.01 -25.05
N TRP A 98 17.51 0.27 -26.10
CA TRP A 98 18.80 0.95 -25.97
C TRP A 98 18.64 2.38 -25.44
N ASN A 99 17.62 3.10 -25.88
CA ASN A 99 17.31 4.45 -25.40
C ASN A 99 16.84 4.45 -23.94
N VAL A 100 16.05 3.44 -23.56
CA VAL A 100 15.59 3.27 -22.18
C VAL A 100 16.76 2.92 -21.27
N LEU A 101 17.64 2.01 -21.68
CA LEU A 101 18.86 1.68 -20.93
C LEU A 101 19.79 2.87 -20.80
N ALA A 102 19.98 3.66 -21.87
CA ALA A 102 20.77 4.88 -21.83
C ALA A 102 20.19 5.88 -20.81
N SER A 103 18.87 6.06 -20.80
CA SER A 103 18.17 6.93 -19.84
C SER A 103 18.29 6.42 -18.39
N LEU A 104 18.14 5.11 -18.17
CA LEU A 104 18.28 4.50 -16.85
C LEU A 104 19.73 4.56 -16.35
N ASN A 105 20.71 4.33 -17.21
CA ASN A 105 22.12 4.46 -16.88
C ASN A 105 22.47 5.93 -16.57
N ALA A 106 21.90 6.88 -17.32
CA ALA A 106 22.04 8.31 -17.04
C ALA A 106 21.42 8.70 -15.69
N TRP A 107 20.22 8.21 -15.35
CA TRP A 107 19.62 8.43 -14.02
C TRP A 107 20.49 7.82 -12.90
N ARG A 108 20.98 6.60 -13.10
CA ARG A 108 21.88 5.92 -12.15
C ARG A 108 23.19 6.68 -11.94
N SER A 109 23.75 7.25 -13.02
CA SER A 109 24.99 8.02 -12.97
C SER A 109 24.77 9.42 -12.40
N GLY A 110 23.62 10.04 -12.69
CA GLY A 110 23.19 11.35 -12.21
C GLY A 110 22.89 11.38 -10.70
N LEU A 111 22.49 10.28 -10.09
CA LEU A 111 22.41 10.14 -8.63
C LEU A 111 23.77 10.36 -7.94
N GLY A 112 24.88 9.99 -8.62
CA GLY A 112 26.25 10.29 -8.18
C GLY A 112 26.62 11.76 -8.39
N TRP A 113 26.34 12.32 -9.58
CA TRP A 113 26.61 13.72 -9.90
C TRP A 113 25.84 14.69 -8.98
N ARG A 114 24.55 14.43 -8.73
CA ARG A 114 23.72 15.29 -7.89
C ARG A 114 24.14 15.26 -6.41
N ARG A 115 24.74 14.15 -5.94
CA ARG A 115 25.39 14.08 -4.62
C ARG A 115 26.72 14.85 -4.58
N TRP A 116 27.48 14.83 -5.67
CA TRP A 116 28.72 15.61 -5.82
C TRP A 116 28.46 17.12 -5.93
N TRP A 117 27.41 17.53 -6.64
CA TRP A 117 27.08 18.93 -6.87
C TRP A 117 26.61 19.62 -5.58
N VAL A 118 25.70 18.98 -4.82
CA VAL A 118 25.24 19.48 -3.52
C VAL A 118 26.35 19.51 -2.47
N SER A 119 27.37 18.64 -2.60
CA SER A 119 28.54 18.64 -1.72
C SER A 119 29.64 19.63 -2.13
N ARG A 120 29.66 20.10 -3.39
CA ARG A 120 30.67 21.05 -3.91
C ARG A 120 30.17 22.49 -3.97
N SER A 121 28.86 22.72 -3.97
CA SER A 121 28.24 24.04 -3.80
C SER A 121 28.12 24.40 -2.31
N GLY A 122 29.26 24.37 -1.62
CA GLY A 122 29.41 24.91 -0.26
C GLY A 122 29.78 26.40 -0.24
N PHE A 123 29.53 27.12 -1.34
CA PHE A 123 29.76 28.56 -1.52
C PHE A 123 28.79 29.09 -2.59
#